data_AF-A0A845XYP2-F1
#
_entry.id   AF-A0A845XYP2-F1
#
_cell.length_a   1.000
_cell.length_b   1.000
_cell.length_c   1.000
_cell.angle_alpha   90.00
_cell.angle_beta   90.00
_cell.angle_gamma   90.00
#
_symmetry.space_group_name_H-M   'P 1'
#
loop_
_entity.id
_entity.type
_entity.pdbx_description
1 polymer ?
#
loop_
_entity_poly.entity_id
_entity_poly.type
_entity_poly.pdbx_seq_one_letter_code
_entity_poly.pdbx_strand_id
1 'polypeptide(L)'
;MEGFSLSVFGDTLIVPIVIIFVGSAGKKLARGRGWERQDFFFGIELSLAAMSGALTILLDNTIQPSIVQKSGFFITICFGLFIYVLALYQEHGQATARQQYIWLTFFSNMIGVVLMMIFVFWFKTL
;
A
#
# COMPACT_ATOMS: atom_id res chain seq x y z
N MET A 1 -27.80 -0.98 3.91
CA MET A 1 -26.60 -0.50 4.63
C MET A 1 -26.30 -1.55 5.68
N GLU A 2 -25.51 -2.56 5.32
CA GLU A 2 -25.02 -3.53 6.31
C GLU A 2 -24.10 -2.79 7.27
N GLY A 3 -24.34 -2.95 8.57
CA GLY A 3 -23.60 -2.25 9.61
C GLY A 3 -22.11 -2.51 9.49
N PHE A 4 -21.30 -1.49 9.75
CA PHE A 4 -19.86 -1.61 9.91
C PHE A 4 -19.55 -2.66 10.98
N SER A 5 -19.36 -3.91 10.57
CA SER A 5 -18.99 -4.97 11.48
C SER A 5 -17.50 -4.86 11.76
N LEU A 6 -17.11 -4.86 13.04
CA LEU A 6 -15.71 -4.88 13.48
C LEU A 6 -14.87 -5.97 12.80
N SER A 7 -15.50 -7.07 12.36
CA SER A 7 -14.86 -8.12 11.57
C SER A 7 -14.36 -7.64 10.22
N VAL A 8 -15.18 -6.88 9.46
CA VAL A 8 -14.78 -6.33 8.15
C VAL A 8 -13.60 -5.37 8.27
N PHE A 9 -13.56 -4.54 9.32
CA PHE A 9 -12.43 -3.65 9.56
C PHE A 9 -11.16 -4.45 9.95
N GLY A 10 -11.30 -5.48 10.79
CA GLY A 10 -10.21 -6.41 11.10
C GLY A 10 -9.65 -7.08 9.85
N ASP A 11 -10.52 -7.57 8.97
CA ASP A 11 -10.13 -8.19 7.69
C ASP A 11 -9.39 -7.20 6.77
N THR A 12 -9.74 -5.91 6.78
CA THR A 12 -9.05 -4.90 5.95
C THR A 12 -7.66 -4.55 6.47
N LEU A 13 -7.42 -4.72 7.78
CA LEU A 13 -6.11 -4.46 8.39
C LEU A 13 -5.16 -5.66 8.33
N ILE A 14 -5.70 -6.88 8.31
CA ILE A 14 -4.85 -8.08 8.33
C ILE A 14 -3.96 -8.17 7.08
N VAL A 15 -4.50 -7.79 5.91
CA VAL A 15 -3.79 -7.85 4.63
C VAL A 15 -2.53 -6.97 4.62
N PRO A 16 -2.61 -5.64 4.87
CA PRO A 16 -1.41 -4.81 4.89
C PRO A 16 -0.42 -5.21 5.99
N ILE A 17 -0.90 -5.67 7.16
CA ILE A 17 -0.03 -6.14 8.25
C ILE A 17 0.78 -7.36 7.80
N VAL A 18 0.12 -8.36 7.19
CA VAL A 18 0.80 -9.56 6.68
C VAL A 18 1.82 -9.20 5.61
N ILE A 19 1.47 -8.29 4.68
CA ILE A 19 2.40 -7.83 3.63
C ILE A 19 3.64 -7.15 4.25
N ILE A 20 3.47 -6.31 5.27
CA ILE A 20 4.59 -5.65 5.96
C ILE A 20 5.49 -6.68 6.64
N PHE A 21 4.93 -7.67 7.34
CA PHE A 21 5.73 -8.69 8.01
C PHE A 21 6.48 -9.60 7.03
N VAL A 22 5.80 -10.12 6.00
CA VAL A 22 6.42 -10.99 5.00
C VAL A 22 7.45 -10.21 4.18
N GLY A 23 7.11 -8.98 3.77
CA GLY A 23 8.00 -8.10 3.03
C GLY A 23 9.25 -7.74 3.82
N SER A 24 9.14 -7.50 5.13
CA SER A 24 10.28 -7.12 5.97
C SER A 24 11.22 -8.28 6.21
N ALA A 25 10.67 -9.47 6.43
CA ALA A 25 11.45 -10.70 6.44
C ALA A 25 12.16 -10.91 5.10
N GLY A 26 11.47 -10.71 3.97
CA GLY A 26 12.05 -10.80 2.63
C GLY A 26 13.22 -9.84 2.41
N LYS A 27 13.06 -8.55 2.74
CA LYS A 27 14.11 -7.53 2.63
C LYS A 27 15.32 -7.86 3.50
N LYS A 28 15.07 -8.27 4.75
CA LYS A 28 16.12 -8.66 5.69
C LYS A 28 16.90 -9.89 5.18
N LEU A 29 16.20 -10.91 4.69
CA LEU A 29 16.82 -12.10 4.10
C LEU A 29 17.64 -11.76 2.86
N ALA A 30 17.13 -10.92 1.95
CA ALA A 30 17.82 -10.52 0.73
C ALA A 30 19.11 -9.73 1.01
N ARG A 31 19.15 -8.91 2.07
CA ARG A 31 20.36 -8.17 2.46
C ARG A 31 21.42 -9.05 3.14
N GLY A 32 21.02 -10.14 3.79
CA GLY A 32 21.94 -11.04 4.52
C GLY A 32 22.62 -10.40 5.74
N ARG A 33 22.07 -9.30 6.28
CA ARG A 33 22.57 -8.60 7.49
C ARG A 33 21.50 -8.58 8.59
N GLY A 34 21.82 -7.91 9.71
CA GLY A 34 20.85 -7.64 10.78
C GLY A 34 19.65 -6.82 10.30
N TRP A 35 18.66 -6.68 11.18
CA TRP A 35 17.49 -5.84 10.92
C TRP A 35 17.89 -4.38 10.81
N GLU A 36 17.43 -3.71 9.77
CA GLU A 36 17.63 -2.28 9.56
C GLU A 36 16.27 -1.61 9.41
N ARG A 37 16.18 -0.32 9.73
CA ARG A 37 14.91 0.42 9.64
C ARG A 37 14.37 0.50 8.21
N GLN A 38 15.24 0.42 7.21
CA GLN A 38 14.87 0.37 5.80
C GLN A 38 14.06 -0.87 5.44
N ASP A 39 14.19 -1.96 6.23
CA ASP A 39 13.38 -3.17 6.06
C ASP A 39 11.89 -2.92 6.32
N PHE A 40 11.57 -1.82 7.00
CA PHE A 40 10.21 -1.45 7.38
C PHE A 40 9.61 -0.35 6.51
N PHE A 41 10.30 0.08 5.45
CA PHE A 41 9.74 1.03 4.47
C PHE A 41 8.94 0.24 3.42
N PHE A 42 7.60 0.30 3.46
CA PHE A 42 6.67 -0.46 2.61
C PHE A 42 5.71 0.38 1.78
N GLY A 43 5.79 1.71 1.83
CA GLY A 43 4.88 2.57 1.07
C GLY A 43 4.86 2.20 -0.43
N ILE A 44 6.01 1.86 -1.00
CA ILE A 44 6.17 1.44 -2.40
C ILE A 44 5.45 0.11 -2.64
N GLU A 45 5.75 -0.92 -1.85
CA GLU A 45 5.19 -2.25 -2.03
C GLU A 45 3.68 -2.27 -1.81
N LEU A 46 3.18 -1.56 -0.80
CA LEU A 46 1.75 -1.49 -0.51
C LEU A 46 0.96 -0.73 -1.58
N SER A 47 1.51 0.37 -2.10
CA SER A 47 0.86 1.11 -3.20
C SER A 47 0.85 0.30 -4.50
N LEU A 48 1.94 -0.41 -4.81
CA LEU A 48 2.00 -1.33 -5.95
C LEU A 48 1.04 -2.52 -5.78
N ALA A 49 0.92 -3.08 -4.58
CA ALA A 49 -0.02 -4.17 -4.30
C ALA A 49 -1.48 -3.72 -4.51
N ALA A 50 -1.87 -2.55 -3.99
CA ALA A 50 -3.20 -1.99 -4.19
C ALA A 50 -3.48 -1.71 -5.69
N MET A 51 -2.51 -1.14 -6.41
CA MET A 51 -2.63 -0.89 -7.84
C MET A 51 -2.75 -2.18 -8.66
N SER A 52 -1.96 -3.20 -8.33
CA SER A 52 -2.01 -4.52 -8.99
C SER A 52 -3.35 -5.22 -8.76
N GLY A 53 -3.91 -5.13 -7.55
CA GLY A 53 -5.25 -5.64 -7.25
C GLY A 53 -6.32 -4.95 -8.08
N ALA A 54 -6.27 -3.61 -8.17
CA ALA A 54 -7.23 -2.85 -8.97
C ALA A 54 -7.11 -3.10 -10.48
N LEU A 55 -5.88 -3.32 -10.99
CA LEU A 55 -5.64 -3.74 -12.37
C LEU A 55 -6.25 -5.11 -12.65
N THR A 56 -6.11 -6.06 -11.71
CA THR A 56 -6.72 -7.39 -11.83
C THR A 56 -8.24 -7.28 -11.98
N ILE A 57 -8.89 -6.49 -11.10
CA ILE A 57 -10.34 -6.25 -11.17
C ILE A 57 -10.76 -5.58 -12.47
N LEU A 58 -10.00 -4.60 -12.95
CA LEU A 58 -10.25 -3.93 -14.22
C LEU A 58 -10.22 -4.91 -15.38
N LEU A 59 -9.22 -5.79 -15.43
CA LEU A 59 -9.04 -6.80 -16.49
C LEU A 59 -10.15 -7.86 -16.45
N ASP A 60 -10.56 -8.29 -15.25
CA ASP A 60 -11.60 -9.30 -15.08
C ASP A 60 -13.02 -8.75 -15.38
N ASN A 61 -13.23 -7.43 -15.27
CA ASN A 61 -14.54 -6.79 -15.39
C ASN A 61 -14.63 -5.79 -16.55
N THR A 62 -13.86 -5.99 -17.62
CA THR A 62 -13.78 -5.07 -18.79
C THR A 62 -15.12 -4.75 -19.45
N ILE A 63 -16.12 -5.64 -19.33
CA ILE A 63 -17.45 -5.47 -19.91
C ILE A 63 -18.41 -4.65 -19.04
N GLN A 64 -18.04 -4.32 -17.79
CA GLN A 64 -18.89 -3.58 -16.85
C GLN A 64 -18.38 -2.12 -16.72
N PRO A 65 -18.97 -1.15 -17.43
CA PRO A 65 -18.41 0.21 -17.51
C PRO A 65 -18.24 0.89 -16.14
N SER A 66 -19.15 0.63 -15.20
CA SER A 66 -19.09 1.18 -13.85
C SER A 66 -17.90 0.68 -13.05
N ILE A 67 -17.53 -0.60 -13.17
CA ILE A 67 -16.37 -1.20 -12.52
C ILE A 67 -15.08 -0.71 -13.17
N VAL A 68 -15.05 -0.64 -14.51
CA VAL A 68 -13.91 -0.13 -15.27
C VAL A 68 -13.60 1.31 -14.88
N GLN A 69 -14.61 2.18 -14.82
CA GLN A 69 -14.42 3.59 -14.42
C GLN A 69 -13.90 3.71 -12.99
N LYS A 70 -14.49 3.00 -12.02
CA LYS A 70 -14.04 3.01 -10.62
C LYS A 70 -12.60 2.50 -10.48
N SER A 71 -12.28 1.40 -11.16
CA SER A 71 -10.94 0.81 -11.12
C SER A 71 -9.90 1.72 -11.78
N GLY A 72 -10.21 2.30 -12.93
CA GLY A 72 -9.34 3.26 -13.62
C GLY A 72 -9.06 4.52 -12.79
N PHE A 73 -10.08 5.06 -12.13
CA PHE A 73 -9.93 6.19 -11.21
C PHE A 73 -9.04 5.83 -10.02
N PHE A 74 -9.29 4.69 -9.38
CA PHE A 74 -8.48 4.23 -8.25
C PHE A 74 -7.02 3.94 -8.64
N ILE A 75 -6.77 3.34 -9.82
CA ILE A 75 -5.42 3.12 -10.36
C ILE A 75 -4.71 4.46 -10.57
N THR A 76 -5.40 5.49 -11.07
CA THR A 76 -4.81 6.82 -11.28
C THR A 76 -4.39 7.45 -9.95
N ILE A 77 -5.21 7.34 -8.91
CA ILE A 77 -4.87 7.77 -7.54
C ILE A 77 -3.67 6.99 -7.00
N CYS A 78 -3.70 5.65 -7.13
CA CYS A 78 -2.59 4.80 -6.70
C CYS A 78 -1.29 5.18 -7.38
N PHE A 79 -1.30 5.41 -8.69
CA PHE A 79 -0.12 5.81 -9.44
C PHE A 79 0.40 7.18 -9.00
N GLY A 80 -0.47 8.18 -8.86
CA GLY A 80 -0.07 9.50 -8.37
C GLY A 80 0.58 9.45 -6.98
N LEU A 81 -0.03 8.71 -6.05
CA LEU A 81 0.51 8.52 -4.70
C LEU A 81 1.77 7.64 -4.67
N PHE A 82 1.89 6.67 -5.57
CA PHE A 82 3.10 5.88 -5.77
C PHE A 82 4.28 6.76 -6.20
N ILE A 83 4.08 7.66 -7.17
CA ILE A 83 5.11 8.62 -7.58
C ILE A 83 5.50 9.54 -6.40
N TYR A 84 4.52 10.01 -5.63
CA TYR A 84 4.79 10.81 -4.44
C TYR A 84 5.60 10.03 -3.39
N VAL A 85 5.24 8.77 -3.13
CA VAL A 85 5.97 7.88 -2.23
C VAL A 85 7.39 7.61 -2.71
N LEU A 86 7.62 7.45 -4.02
CA LEU A 86 8.95 7.34 -4.60
C LEU A 86 9.78 8.61 -4.35
N ALA A 87 9.18 9.80 -4.48
CA ALA A 87 9.85 11.06 -4.18
C ALA A 87 10.28 11.10 -2.69
N LEU A 88 9.39 10.72 -1.76
CA LEU A 88 9.73 10.62 -0.33
C LEU A 88 10.82 9.58 -0.07
N TYR A 89 10.85 8.47 -0.81
CA TYR A 89 11.90 7.46 -0.69
C TYR A 89 13.28 7.99 -1.12
N GLN A 90 13.32 8.81 -2.18
CA GLN A 90 14.57 9.46 -2.62
C GLN A 90 15.09 10.44 -1.56
N GLU A 91 14.21 11.26 -0.98
CA GLU A 91 14.56 12.18 0.12
C GLU A 91 15.00 11.43 1.38
N HIS A 92 14.41 10.27 1.65
CA HIS A 92 14.76 9.41 2.77
C HIS A 92 16.21 8.93 2.72
N GLY A 93 16.80 8.74 1.54
CA GLY A 93 18.23 8.43 1.38
C GLY A 93 19.17 9.59 1.73
N GLN A 94 18.67 10.83 1.74
CA GLN A 94 19.45 12.05 2.00
C GLN A 94 19.21 12.64 3.40
N ALA A 95 18.26 12.09 4.16
CA ALA A 95 17.88 12.60 5.47
C ALA A 95 19.00 12.37 6.51
N THR A 96 19.50 13.46 7.10
CA THR A 96 20.56 13.42 8.12
C THR A 96 20.00 13.32 9.55
N ALA A 97 18.80 13.85 9.79
CA ALA A 97 18.16 13.85 11.10
C ALA A 97 17.34 12.57 11.33
N ARG A 98 17.58 11.90 12.47
CA ARG A 98 16.82 10.70 12.88
C ARG A 98 15.30 10.91 12.90
N GLN A 99 14.85 12.11 13.29
CA GLN A 99 13.43 12.45 13.32
C GLN A 99 12.83 12.52 11.91
N GLN A 100 13.54 13.15 10.96
CA GLN A 100 13.11 13.24 9.56
C GLN A 100 13.00 11.85 8.93
N TYR A 101 13.94 10.97 9.21
CA TYR A 101 13.92 9.58 8.76
C TYR A 101 12.66 8.82 9.23
N ILE A 102 12.36 8.89 10.53
CA ILE A 102 11.18 8.23 11.12
C ILE A 102 9.91 8.79 10.50
N TRP A 103 9.85 10.11 10.32
CA TRP A 103 8.70 10.79 9.76
C TRP A 103 8.45 10.38 8.30
N LEU A 104 9.49 10.39 7.45
CA LEU A 104 9.41 9.95 6.05
C LEU A 104 8.95 8.49 5.92
N THR A 105 9.51 7.59 6.75
CA THR A 105 9.10 6.19 6.78
C THR A 105 7.64 6.04 7.17
N PHE A 106 7.22 6.74 8.24
CA PHE A 106 5.86 6.67 8.75
C PHE A 106 4.84 7.18 7.73
N PHE A 107 5.08 8.35 7.14
CA PHE A 107 4.16 8.95 6.16
C PHE A 107 4.06 8.12 4.88
N SER A 108 5.19 7.62 4.37
CA SER A 108 5.19 6.76 3.18
C SER A 108 4.40 5.47 3.41
N ASN A 109 4.63 4.81 4.55
CA ASN A 109 3.91 3.59 4.90
C ASN A 109 2.42 3.85 5.12
N MET A 110 2.07 4.95 5.80
CA MET A 110 0.68 5.30 6.05
C MET A 110 -0.10 5.47 4.74
N ILE A 111 0.49 6.11 3.73
CA ILE A 111 -0.11 6.23 2.39
C ILE A 111 -0.37 4.84 1.79
N GLY A 112 0.62 3.95 1.81
CA GLY A 112 0.48 2.59 1.30
C GLY A 112 -0.61 1.79 2.04
N VAL A 113 -0.65 1.86 3.37
CA VAL A 113 -1.66 1.19 4.20
C VAL A 113 -3.05 1.74 3.91
N VAL A 114 -3.22 3.07 3.80
CA VAL A 114 -4.50 3.70 3.46
C VAL A 114 -4.98 3.27 2.08
N LEU A 115 -4.10 3.26 1.08
CA LEU A 115 -4.45 2.76 -0.26
C LEU A 115 -4.91 1.30 -0.21
N MET A 116 -4.20 0.45 0.52
CA MET A 116 -4.56 -0.97 0.64
C MET A 116 -5.89 -1.17 1.37
N MET A 117 -6.14 -0.42 2.45
CA MET A 117 -7.43 -0.46 3.15
C MET A 117 -8.58 0.00 2.26
N ILE A 118 -8.40 1.11 1.51
CA ILE A 118 -9.41 1.59 0.56
C ILE A 118 -9.65 0.53 -0.51
N PHE A 119 -8.60 -0.09 -1.06
CA PHE A 119 -8.73 -1.18 -2.03
C PHE A 119 -9.58 -2.33 -1.47
N VAL A 120 -9.19 -2.90 -0.32
CA VAL A 120 -9.91 -4.04 0.26
C VAL A 120 -11.36 -3.65 0.59
N PHE A 121 -11.58 -2.48 1.19
CA PHE A 121 -12.93 -2.04 1.57
C PHE A 121 -13.82 -1.78 0.36
N TRP A 122 -13.33 -1.01 -0.62
CA TRP A 122 -14.11 -0.60 -1.78
C TRP A 122 -14.44 -1.80 -2.67
N PHE A 123 -13.47 -2.69 -2.90
CA PHE A 123 -13.65 -3.81 -3.81
C PHE A 123 -14.22 -5.08 -3.17
N LYS A 124 -14.20 -5.22 -1.83
CA LYS A 124 -14.98 -6.27 -1.13
C LYS A 124 -16.49 -6.05 -1.24
N THR A 125 -16.93 -4.81 -1.49
CA THR A 125 -18.36 -4.45 -1.62
C THR A 125 -18.90 -4.48 -3.04
N LEU A 126 -18.06 -4.86 -4.01
CA LEU A 126 -18.45 -5.09 -5.41
C LEU A 126 -18.85 -6.56 -5.62
#